data_AF-A0A512RR28-F1
#
_entry.id   AF-A0A512RR28-F1
#
_cell.length_a   1.000
_cell.length_b   1.000
_cell.length_c   1.000
_cell.angle_alpha   90.00
_cell.angle_beta   90.00
_cell.angle_gamma   90.00
#
_symmetry.space_group_name_H-M   'P 1'
#
loop_
_entity.id
_entity.type
_entity.pdbx_description
1 polymer ?
#
loop_
_entity_poly.entity_id
_entity_poly.type
_entity_poly.pdbx_seq_one_letter_code
_entity_poly.pdbx_strand_id
1 'polypeptide(L)' 'MALHIKWDRHALHQFETLIRHIEKDSPANAAKTSRAILLKIDGLLSHPEQCPPDKYKTENDGSFRAFELHRCRITLSL' A
#
# COMPACT_ATOMS: atom_id res chain seq x y z
N MET A 1 -7.56 -6.64 20.69
CA MET A 1 -6.45 -5.73 20.35
C MET A 1 -6.83 -5.04 19.05
N ALA A 2 -6.90 -3.72 19.01
CA ALA A 2 -7.15 -3.00 17.75
C ALA A 2 -5.83 -2.88 16.98
N LEU A 3 -5.77 -3.46 15.78
CA LEU A 3 -4.67 -3.23 14.85
C LEU A 3 -4.75 -1.78 14.38
N HIS A 4 -3.62 -1.08 14.34
CA HIS A 4 -3.53 0.29 13.84
C HIS A 4 -2.45 0.36 12.76
N ILE A 5 -2.77 0.99 11.64
CA ILE A 5 -1.82 1.16 10.54
C ILE A 5 -0.86 2.29 10.90
N LYS A 6 0.44 2.02 10.75
CA LYS A 6 1.49 3.04 10.77
C LYS A 6 2.10 3.15 9.39
N TRP A 7 2.09 4.35 8.85
CA TRP A 7 2.78 4.66 7.61
C TRP A 7 4.24 4.98 7.92
N ASP A 8 5.15 4.26 7.27
CA ASP A 8 6.54 4.69 7.22
C ASP A 8 6.66 6.04 6.50
N ARG A 9 7.64 6.85 6.90
CA ARG A 9 7.84 8.19 6.32
C ARG A 9 8.14 8.13 4.82
N HIS A 10 8.93 7.14 4.38
CA HIS A 10 9.20 6.94 2.95
C HIS A 10 7.97 6.45 2.21
N ALA A 11 7.19 5.54 2.81
CA ALA A 11 5.94 5.06 2.21
C ALA A 11 4.92 6.20 2.01
N LEU A 12 4.76 7.08 3.01
CA LEU A 12 3.90 8.25 2.89
C LEU A 12 4.37 9.19 1.77
N HIS A 13 5.67 9.48 1.71
CA HIS A 13 6.24 10.33 0.67
C HIS A 13 6.08 9.74 -0.74
N GLN A 14 6.29 8.43 -0.90
CA GLN A 14 6.07 7.71 -2.16
C GLN A 14 4.61 7.78 -2.60
N PHE A 15 3.68 7.59 -1.66
CA PHE A 15 2.25 7.69 -1.92
C PHE A 15 1.87 9.11 -2.38
N GLU A 16 2.27 10.15 -1.65
CA GLU A 16 2.02 11.54 -2.06
C GLU A 16 2.59 11.85 -3.44
N THR A 17 3.83 11.41 -3.71
CA THR A 17 4.51 11.64 -4.99
C THR A 17 3.79 10.95 -6.14
N LEU A 18 3.36 9.70 -5.94
CA LEU A 18 2.57 8.94 -6.90
C LEU A 18 1.24 9.65 -7.22
N ILE A 19 0.49 10.04 -6.20
CA ILE A 19 -0.82 10.68 -6.39
C ILE A 19 -0.65 12.03 -7.12
N ARG A 20 0.32 12.86 -6.70
CA ARG A 20 0.64 14.13 -7.39
C ARG A 20 1.09 13.90 -8.83
N HIS A 21 1.78 12.81 -9.12
CA HIS A 21 2.18 12.49 -10.49
C HIS A 21 0.97 12.16 -11.36
N ILE A 22 0.08 11.28 -10.89
CA ILE A 22 -1.15 10.91 -11.61
C ILE A 22 -2.07 12.13 -11.79
N GLU A 23 -2.14 13.00 -10.78
CA GLU A 23 -3.00 14.18 -10.78
C GLU A 23 -2.67 15.16 -11.91
N LYS A 24 -1.40 15.25 -12.33
CA LYS A 24 -0.98 16.08 -13.46
C LYS A 24 -1.66 15.71 -14.78
N ASP A 25 -1.91 14.41 -14.97
CA ASP A 25 -2.55 13.89 -16.18
C ASP A 25 -4.06 13.73 -16.00
N SER A 26 -4.50 13.31 -14.80
CA SER A 26 -5.92 13.08 -14.51
C SER A 26 -6.22 13.14 -13.00
N PRO A 27 -6.81 14.25 -12.52
CA PRO A 27 -7.24 14.39 -11.13
C PRO A 27 -8.26 13.32 -10.70
N ALA A 28 -9.15 12.92 -11.62
CA ALA A 28 -10.14 11.86 -11.36
C ALA A 28 -9.47 10.50 -11.13
N ASN A 29 -8.44 10.17 -11.91
CA ASN A 29 -7.68 8.93 -11.71
C ASN A 29 -6.84 8.98 -10.43
N ALA A 30 -6.28 10.14 -10.07
CA ALA A 30 -5.57 10.33 -8.82
C ALA A 30 -6.48 10.05 -7.61
N ALA A 31 -7.69 10.64 -7.60
CA ALA A 31 -8.69 10.40 -6.56
C ALA A 31 -9.13 8.93 -6.48
N LYS A 32 -9.39 8.30 -7.63
CA LYS A 32 -9.77 6.88 -7.70
C LYS A 32 -8.65 5.96 -7.17
N THR A 33 -7.41 6.22 -7.56
CA THR A 33 -6.24 5.43 -7.16
C THR A 33 -5.97 5.58 -5.66
N SER A 34 -5.96 6.81 -5.15
CA SER A 34 -5.80 7.11 -3.72
C SER A 34 -6.85 6.36 -2.89
N ARG A 35 -8.13 6.51 -3.25
CA ARG A 35 -9.24 5.84 -2.56
C ARG A 35 -9.11 4.32 -2.58
N ALA A 36 -8.76 3.74 -3.73
CA ALA A 36 -8.63 2.29 -3.86
C ALA A 36 -7.50 1.73 -2.98
N ILE A 37 -6.35 2.43 -2.91
CA ILE A 37 -5.23 2.05 -2.05
C ILE A 37 -5.63 2.11 -0.57
N LEU A 38 -6.23 3.22 -0.13
CA LEU A 38 -6.63 3.40 1.27
C LEU A 38 -7.67 2.36 1.69
N LEU A 39 -8.71 2.11 0.87
CA LEU A 39 -9.70 1.07 1.16
C LEU A 39 -9.09 -0.33 1.24
N LYS A 40 -8.11 -0.64 0.37
CA LYS A 40 -7.44 -1.94 0.42
C LYS A 40 -6.62 -2.08 1.70
N ILE A 41 -5.88 -1.03 2.09
CA ILE A 41 -5.09 -0.99 3.33
C ILE A 41 -5.99 -1.12 4.56
N ASP A 42 -7.13 -0.42 4.61
CA ASP A 42 -8.09 -0.53 5.72
C ASP A 42 -8.64 -1.95 5.85
N GLY A 43 -8.88 -2.63 4.72
CA GLY A 43 -9.29 -4.03 4.71
C GLY A 43 -8.26 -4.99 5.31
N LEU A 44 -6.96 -4.65 5.25
CA LEU A 44 -5.89 -5.48 5.83
C LEU A 44 -5.89 -5.48 7.35
N LEU A 45 -6.45 -4.46 8.01
CA LEU A 45 -6.62 -4.48 9.47
C LEU A 45 -7.50 -5.64 9.92
N SER A 46 -8.41 -6.09 9.07
CA SER A 46 -9.31 -7.21 9.38
C SER A 46 -8.72 -8.56 8.99
N HIS A 47 -7.89 -8.59 7.95
CA HIS A 47 -7.38 -9.83 7.34
C HIS A 47 -5.96 -9.69 6.76
N PRO A 48 -4.93 -9.50 7.60
CA PRO A 48 -3.55 -9.33 7.15
C PRO A 48 -2.98 -10.55 6.40
N GLU A 49 -3.53 -11.73 6.64
CA GLU A 49 -3.18 -13.00 6.00
C GLU A 49 -3.44 -13.03 4.48
N GLN A 50 -4.29 -12.14 3.97
CA GLN A 50 -4.61 -12.05 2.55
C GLN A 50 -3.43 -11.53 1.70
N CYS A 51 -2.46 -10.85 2.31
CA CYS A 51 -1.27 -10.41 1.58
C CYS A 51 -0.21 -11.50 1.59
N PRO A 52 0.22 -12.02 0.42
CA PRO A 52 1.32 -12.97 0.37
C PRO A 52 2.63 -12.33 0.84
N PRO A 53 3.61 -13.15 1.28
CA PRO A 53 4.96 -12.68 1.54
C PRO A 53 5.53 -11.91 0.34
N ASP A 54 6.25 -10.82 0.62
CA ASP A 54 6.88 -10.01 -0.41
C ASP A 54 8.01 -10.80 -1.08
N LYS A 55 7.79 -11.19 -2.35
CA LYS A 55 8.73 -11.97 -3.18
C LYS A 55 10.00 -11.21 -3.59
N TYR A 56 10.04 -9.89 -3.41
CA TYR A 56 11.18 -9.05 -3.79
C TYR A 56 12.08 -8.68 -2.60
N LYS A 57 11.66 -8.99 -1.36
CA LYS A 57 12.50 -8.84 -0.18
C LYS A 57 13.39 -10.09 -0.03
N THR A 58 14.70 -9.90 -0.16
CA THR A 58 15.69 -10.94 0.15
C THR A 58 15.64 -11.25 1.65
N GLU A 59 15.77 -12.53 2.02
CA GLU A 59 15.72 -12.99 3.42
C GLU A 59 14.44 -12.61 4.17
N ASN A 60 13.30 -12.61 3.46
CA ASN A 60 11.99 -12.38 4.07
C ASN A 60 11.57 -13.60 4.90
N ASP A 61 11.56 -13.45 6.22
CA ASP A 61 11.05 -14.42 7.21
C ASP A 61 9.51 -14.57 7.20
N GLY A 62 8.83 -13.85 6.31
CA GLY A 62 7.37 -13.78 6.22
C GLY A 62 6.78 -12.56 6.91
N SER A 63 7.61 -11.73 7.57
CA SER A 63 7.19 -10.48 8.19
C SER A 63 6.84 -9.41 7.15
N PHE A 64 7.52 -9.41 5.99
CA PHE A 64 7.17 -8.50 4.89
C PHE A 64 6.16 -9.14 3.96
N ARG A 65 5.07 -8.43 3.72
CA ARG A 65 3.99 -8.82 2.81
C ARG A 65 3.79 -7.74 1.76
N ALA A 66 3.22 -8.11 0.62
CA ALA A 66 2.93 -7.14 -0.42
C ALA A 66 1.65 -7.47 -1.18
N PHE A 67 1.04 -6.44 -1.75
CA PHE A 67 -0.01 -6.61 -2.74
C PHE A 67 0.18 -5.63 -3.88
N GLU A 68 -0.39 -5.97 -5.02
CA GLU A 68 -0.39 -5.14 -6.22
C GLU A 68 -1.81 -4.57 -6.41
N LEU A 69 -1.88 -3.26 -6.67
CA LEU A 69 -3.11 -2.58 -6.99
C LEU A 69 -2.84 -1.56 -8.11
N HIS A 70 -3.57 -1.70 -9.21
CA HIS A 70 -3.30 -0.95 -10.45
C HIS A 70 -1.86 -1.20 -10.93
N ARG A 71 -1.04 -0.15 -11.03
CA ARG A 71 0.38 -0.22 -11.42
C ARG A 71 1.31 0.02 -10.22
N CYS A 72 0.78 -0.15 -9.01
CA CYS A 72 1.49 0.15 -7.77
C CYS A 72 1.62 -1.12 -6.94
N ARG A 73 2.77 -1.28 -6.32
CA ARG A 73 3.04 -2.36 -5.35
C ARG A 73 3.16 -1.73 -3.97
N ILE A 74 2.37 -2.23 -3.03
CA ILE A 74 2.36 -1.75 -1.65
C ILE A 74 2.99 -2.86 -0.81
N THR A 75 4.09 -2.55 -0.12
CA THR A 75 4.75 -3.44 0.83
C THR A 75 4.39 -3.01 2.24
N LEU A 76 4.11 -3.99 3.11
CA LEU A 76 3.78 -3.81 4.52
C LEU A 76 4.53 -4.83 5.37
N SER A 77 4.76 -4.49 6.63
CA SER A 77 5.28 -5.41 7.65
C SER A 77 4.22 -5.64 8.72
N LEU A 78 4.06 -6.89 9.16
CA LEU A 78 3.20 -7.25 10.29
C LEU A 78 3.90 -7.09 11.64
#